data_AF-A0A2K8PCM9-F1
#
_entry.id   AF-A0A2K8PCM9-F1
#
_cell.length_a   1.000
_cell.length_b   1.000
_cell.length_c   1.000
_cell.angle_alpha   90.00
_cell.angle_beta   90.00
_cell.angle_gamma   90.00
#
_symmetry.space_group_name_H-M   'P 1'
#
loop_
_entity.id
_entity.type
_entity.pdbx_description
1 polymer ?
#
loop_
_entity_poly.entity_id
_entity_poly.type
_entity_poly.pdbx_seq_one_letter_code
_entity_poly.pdbx_strand_id
1 'polypeptide(L)'
;MTHHTRSADAEPRSRAVPAIPDPRAGDSPPDGVPLPEQALPEGAAPSPGQGLPWARVRAQGRPEDWARAVDRGQGRDQGRGQGVALEGGAEPGGGLVRFAVSSHTLRALASTEPSAEGTRLVRDVRRSKRLLLLRAVLDAAPGAEAAERWALLEEAERQDPEAVRDVLHYPATGVWAEETLRRLHASQGPPPDLAHLGALAVAAALRAGIGFKATLRPVGGRLALPTLGLLRPDRPGPLALTERSWDSCATLPLHALPGGRTALDDLDPYRAPPAAHPAPVRPARRLTPKGHKRWDTQWSGALTLLERYDSARADEIGRLLRTVVPLGGGTRSSGATLPAAAGSVLARAQAPPALAATLVHEVQHGKLAALADVLTLHTADRTPRLWAPWRSDPRPLEGLLHGAYAHLALAGYWQRAALYGARGAWAQHARVRAQVAAVLPVLRAQPQLTVTGREFVDGMAAAERTMDELPPPGDQHATARRALERERRAWCEAHPELAAFVQV
;
A
#
# COMPACT_ATOMS: atom_id res chain seq x y z
N MET A 1 -15.83 -37.48 -44.31
CA MET A 1 -15.61 -37.38 -45.77
C MET A 1 -15.15 -35.96 -46.02
N THR A 2 -13.90 -35.63 -46.34
CA THR A 2 -12.83 -36.29 -47.09
C THR A 2 -11.50 -36.30 -46.30
N HIS A 3 -10.52 -37.00 -46.86
CA HIS A 3 -9.43 -37.71 -46.22
C HIS A 3 -8.07 -37.14 -46.67
N HIS A 4 -7.01 -37.53 -45.92
CA HIS A 4 -5.61 -37.78 -46.37
C HIS A 4 -4.65 -36.57 -46.42
N THR A 5 -3.38 -36.61 -46.01
CA THR A 5 -2.46 -37.68 -45.52
C THR A 5 -1.13 -37.03 -45.06
N ARG A 6 -0.46 -37.64 -44.05
CA ARG A 6 0.99 -37.96 -43.88
C ARG A 6 2.08 -36.97 -44.34
N SER A 7 3.31 -36.90 -43.82
CA SER A 7 4.08 -37.44 -42.69
C SER A 7 5.54 -36.94 -42.89
N ALA A 8 6.38 -37.03 -41.85
CA ALA A 8 7.85 -37.15 -41.85
C ALA A 8 8.68 -35.97 -41.32
N ASP A 9 9.22 -36.20 -40.12
CA ASP A 9 10.64 -36.23 -39.75
C ASP A 9 11.59 -35.09 -40.19
N ALA A 10 12.11 -34.37 -39.18
CA ALA A 10 13.53 -34.00 -39.10
C ALA A 10 13.90 -33.53 -37.68
N GLU A 11 14.71 -34.33 -37.00
CA GLU A 11 15.43 -34.00 -35.75
C GLU A 11 16.67 -33.10 -36.02
N PRO A 12 17.36 -32.57 -34.98
CA PRO A 12 17.76 -31.17 -34.93
C PRO A 12 19.23 -30.91 -35.31
N ARG A 13 19.51 -29.71 -35.87
CA ARG A 13 20.87 -29.21 -36.06
C ARG A 13 21.35 -28.39 -34.87
N SER A 14 22.24 -29.01 -34.11
CA SER A 14 23.28 -28.42 -33.26
C SER A 14 23.87 -27.13 -33.85
N ARG A 15 23.93 -26.06 -33.04
CA ARG A 15 24.85 -24.94 -33.25
C ARG A 15 25.53 -24.54 -31.94
N ALA A 16 26.84 -24.45 -32.06
CA ALA A 16 27.88 -24.31 -31.06
C ALA A 16 27.75 -23.08 -30.14
N VAL A 17 28.19 -23.32 -28.91
CA VAL A 17 28.51 -22.36 -27.84
C VAL A 17 29.89 -21.76 -28.10
N PRO A 18 30.10 -20.43 -28.00
CA PRO A 18 31.43 -19.85 -27.88
C PRO A 18 31.89 -19.83 -26.41
N ALA A 19 33.17 -20.15 -26.24
CA ALA A 19 33.86 -20.41 -24.98
C ALA A 19 34.14 -19.17 -24.11
N ILE A 20 34.26 -19.45 -22.82
CA ILE A 20 34.72 -18.58 -21.73
C ILE A 20 36.26 -18.52 -21.76
N PRO A 21 36.91 -17.35 -21.57
CA PRO A 21 38.33 -17.28 -21.19
C PRO A 21 38.51 -17.29 -19.67
N ASP A 22 39.38 -18.18 -19.19
CA ASP A 22 39.88 -18.30 -17.81
C ASP A 22 40.93 -17.20 -17.51
N PRO A 23 41.06 -16.71 -16.26
CA PRO A 23 41.90 -15.58 -15.89
C PRO A 23 43.28 -16.03 -15.38
N ARG A 24 44.37 -15.46 -15.89
CA ARG A 24 45.70 -15.37 -15.21
C ARG A 24 46.74 -14.71 -16.13
N ALA A 25 46.98 -13.41 -15.87
CA ALA A 25 48.23 -12.66 -16.05
C ALA A 25 47.89 -11.26 -15.49
N GLY A 26 48.37 -10.82 -14.33
CA GLY A 26 49.78 -10.69 -14.00
C GLY A 26 50.20 -9.28 -14.41
N ASP A 27 49.96 -8.28 -13.54
CA ASP A 27 50.87 -7.16 -13.27
C ASP A 27 50.29 -6.22 -12.20
N SER A 28 51.10 -5.90 -11.20
CA SER A 28 50.89 -4.86 -10.18
C SER A 28 52.04 -3.82 -10.29
N PRO A 29 51.96 -2.67 -9.63
CA PRO A 29 51.75 -1.36 -10.23
C PRO A 29 53.04 -0.50 -10.25
N PRO A 30 53.00 0.74 -10.79
CA PRO A 30 53.92 1.78 -10.37
C PRO A 30 53.26 2.76 -9.38
N ASP A 31 54.01 3.03 -8.33
CA ASP A 31 53.78 4.00 -7.27
C ASP A 31 53.76 5.46 -7.75
N GLY A 32 53.00 6.29 -7.03
CA GLY A 32 53.55 7.52 -6.46
C GLY A 32 53.03 8.86 -6.99
N VAL A 33 52.56 9.66 -6.01
CA VAL A 33 52.50 11.15 -5.91
C VAL A 33 51.06 11.70 -5.72
N PRO A 34 50.84 12.60 -4.73
CA PRO A 34 49.73 12.50 -3.77
C PRO A 34 48.57 13.47 -4.04
N LEU A 35 47.40 13.14 -3.48
CA LEU A 35 46.23 14.02 -3.42
C LEU A 35 46.20 14.78 -2.08
N PRO A 36 45.72 16.04 -2.06
CA PRO A 36 45.83 16.91 -0.90
C PRO A 36 44.81 16.56 0.19
N GLU A 37 45.34 16.54 1.40
CA GLU A 37 44.67 16.42 2.69
C GLU A 37 43.84 17.68 2.95
N GLN A 38 42.51 17.58 2.89
CA GLN A 38 41.62 18.61 3.41
C GLN A 38 40.93 18.08 4.66
N ALA A 39 41.34 18.67 5.79
CA ALA A 39 40.81 18.46 7.12
C ALA A 39 39.29 18.67 7.17
N LEU A 40 38.58 17.66 7.66
CA LEU A 40 37.19 17.76 8.10
C LEU A 40 37.17 18.47 9.46
N PRO A 41 36.28 19.45 9.71
CA PRO A 41 36.14 20.03 11.03
C PRO A 41 35.46 19.03 11.99
N GLU A 42 36.08 18.83 13.15
CA GLU A 42 35.46 18.21 14.32
C GLU A 42 34.24 19.03 14.74
N GLY A 43 33.06 18.39 14.76
CA GLY A 43 31.81 19.05 15.14
C GLY A 43 30.77 18.05 15.62
N ALA A 44 30.74 17.87 16.95
CA ALA A 44 29.66 17.36 17.79
C ALA A 44 28.86 16.12 17.33
N ALA A 45 29.09 15.00 18.01
CA ALA A 45 28.20 13.84 18.02
C ALA A 45 26.76 14.24 18.41
N PRO A 46 25.71 13.76 17.71
CA PRO A 46 24.34 13.96 18.14
C PRO A 46 24.07 13.15 19.42
N SER A 47 23.47 13.80 20.42
CA SER A 47 23.11 13.18 21.69
C SER A 47 22.17 11.97 21.49
N PRO A 48 22.38 10.86 22.20
CA PRO A 48 21.48 9.72 22.14
C PRO A 48 20.19 10.02 22.91
N GLY A 49 19.05 9.65 22.33
CA GLY A 49 17.85 9.32 23.10
C GLY A 49 16.80 10.41 23.23
N GLN A 50 15.91 10.47 22.24
CA GLN A 50 14.48 10.52 22.54
C GLN A 50 13.80 9.39 21.78
N GLY A 51 13.68 8.23 22.43
CA GLY A 51 12.73 7.20 22.00
C GLY A 51 11.35 7.83 21.86
N LEU A 52 10.62 7.43 20.81
CA LEU A 52 9.29 7.96 20.52
C LEU A 52 8.37 7.80 21.76
N PRO A 53 7.45 8.75 22.03
CA PRO A 53 6.62 8.76 23.25
C PRO A 53 5.84 7.47 23.54
N TRP A 54 5.56 6.65 22.52
CA TRP A 54 4.82 5.39 22.68
C TRP A 54 5.63 4.29 23.39
N ALA A 55 6.96 4.30 23.33
CA ALA A 55 7.83 3.36 24.04
C ALA A 55 7.74 3.49 25.58
N ARG A 56 7.17 4.60 26.08
CA ARG A 56 6.96 4.83 27.52
C ARG A 56 5.62 4.30 28.05
N VAL A 57 4.74 3.75 27.20
CA VAL A 57 3.45 3.20 27.63
C VAL A 57 3.66 1.77 28.12
N ARG A 58 4.07 1.64 29.39
CA ARG A 58 4.23 0.36 30.10
C ARG A 58 3.02 -0.54 29.88
N ALA A 59 3.27 -1.85 29.72
CA ALA A 59 2.29 -2.91 29.54
C ALA A 59 1.33 -3.16 30.74
N GLN A 60 1.08 -2.15 31.58
CA GLN A 60 0.34 -2.27 32.85
C GLN A 60 -0.82 -1.27 33.01
N GLY A 61 -1.10 -0.41 32.02
CA GLY A 61 -2.24 0.51 32.07
C GLY A 61 -3.55 -0.15 31.65
N ARG A 62 -4.63 0.03 32.42
CA ARG A 62 -5.96 -0.48 32.06
C ARG A 62 -6.54 0.34 30.88
N PRO A 63 -7.30 -0.26 29.95
CA PRO A 63 -7.92 0.45 28.82
C PRO A 63 -8.78 1.67 29.23
N GLU A 64 -9.25 1.66 30.47
CA GLU A 64 -10.20 2.61 31.08
C GLU A 64 -9.55 3.96 31.40
N ASP A 65 -8.22 3.99 31.58
CA ASP A 65 -7.45 5.22 31.80
C ASP A 65 -7.38 6.08 30.54
N TRP A 66 -7.53 5.45 29.36
CA TRP A 66 -7.56 6.10 28.05
C TRP A 66 -8.89 6.84 27.83
N ALA A 67 -10.02 6.22 28.17
CA ALA A 67 -11.35 6.82 28.03
C ALA A 67 -11.52 8.06 28.92
N ARG A 68 -11.03 8.03 30.17
CA ARG A 68 -11.11 9.16 31.12
C ARG A 68 -10.22 10.35 30.76
N ALA A 69 -9.18 10.16 29.94
CA ALA A 69 -8.34 11.24 29.44
C ALA A 69 -8.99 11.96 28.24
N VAL A 70 -9.75 11.22 27.42
CA VAL A 70 -10.51 11.78 26.28
C VAL A 70 -11.74 12.56 26.76
N ASP A 71 -12.41 12.08 27.80
CA ASP A 71 -13.66 12.67 28.31
C ASP A 71 -13.43 13.98 29.09
N ARG A 72 -12.29 14.10 29.81
CA ARG A 72 -11.90 15.34 30.51
C ARG A 72 -11.61 16.52 29.58
N GLY A 73 -11.40 16.27 28.28
CA GLY A 73 -11.23 17.30 27.26
C GLY A 73 -12.53 17.76 26.57
N GLN A 74 -13.69 17.25 26.97
CA GLN A 74 -15.01 17.63 26.41
C GLN A 74 -15.84 18.54 27.33
N GLY A 75 -15.36 18.84 28.54
CA GLY A 75 -16.08 19.68 29.49
C GLY A 75 -15.51 21.10 29.58
N ARG A 76 -16.28 22.06 29.07
CA ARG A 76 -16.24 23.53 29.28
C ARG A 76 -15.78 24.35 28.07
N ASP A 77 -16.71 24.61 27.17
CA ASP A 77 -16.80 25.93 26.54
C ASP A 77 -18.19 26.51 26.83
N GLN A 78 -18.25 27.35 27.87
CA GLN A 78 -19.33 28.30 28.09
C GLN A 78 -18.72 29.61 28.58
N GLY A 79 -18.54 30.55 27.65
CA GLY A 79 -18.91 31.94 27.86
C GLY A 79 -17.91 32.89 28.52
N ARG A 80 -17.71 34.00 27.79
CA ARG A 80 -17.29 35.36 28.20
C ARG A 80 -15.78 35.64 28.21
N GLY A 81 -15.43 36.68 27.44
CA GLY A 81 -14.09 37.22 27.34
C GLY A 81 -13.72 38.18 28.47
N GLN A 82 -12.41 38.35 28.64
CA GLN A 82 -11.66 39.60 28.77
C GLN A 82 -10.19 39.19 28.99
N GLY A 83 -9.26 39.89 28.34
CA GLY A 83 -7.85 39.52 28.32
C GLY A 83 -7.12 39.82 29.63
N VAL A 84 -6.10 39.03 29.94
CA VAL A 84 -4.87 39.44 30.64
C VAL A 84 -3.75 38.48 30.19
N ALA A 85 -2.60 39.04 29.81
CA ALA A 85 -1.36 38.31 29.55
C ALA A 85 -0.69 37.91 30.86
N LEU A 86 -0.20 36.66 30.97
CA LEU A 86 0.84 36.28 31.92
C LEU A 86 1.78 35.25 31.28
N GLU A 87 3.07 35.60 31.30
CA GLU A 87 4.21 34.72 31.05
C GLU A 87 4.32 33.64 32.14
N GLY A 88 4.88 32.48 31.79
CA GLY A 88 5.49 31.56 32.74
C GLY A 88 5.20 30.07 32.50
N GLY A 89 6.27 29.30 32.29
CA GLY A 89 6.31 27.86 32.58
C GLY A 89 6.15 26.93 31.39
N ALA A 90 7.25 26.64 30.70
CA ALA A 90 7.35 25.48 29.82
C ALA A 90 7.38 24.19 30.67
N GLU A 91 6.22 23.60 30.91
CA GLU A 91 6.07 22.23 31.39
C GLU A 91 6.41 21.24 30.24
N PRO A 92 7.31 20.27 30.41
CA PRO A 92 7.55 19.20 29.43
C PRO A 92 6.48 18.11 29.58
N GLY A 93 5.22 18.49 29.50
CA GLY A 93 4.07 17.60 29.40
C GLY A 93 3.65 17.51 27.94
N GLY A 94 4.44 16.83 27.11
CA GLY A 94 4.13 16.59 25.70
C GLY A 94 2.88 15.72 25.56
N GLY A 95 1.71 16.33 25.68
CA GLY A 95 0.43 15.71 25.35
C GLY A 95 0.49 15.19 23.91
N LEU A 96 -0.06 14.01 23.67
CA LEU A 96 -0.18 13.47 22.32
C LEU A 96 -0.95 14.48 21.47
N VAL A 97 -0.27 15.08 20.48
CA VAL A 97 -0.89 16.01 19.55
C VAL A 97 -2.05 15.28 18.88
N ARG A 98 -3.27 15.82 19.02
CA ARG A 98 -4.45 15.25 18.35
C ARG A 98 -4.20 15.22 16.86
N PHE A 99 -4.37 14.04 16.27
CA PHE A 99 -4.31 13.86 14.83
C PHE A 99 -5.45 14.66 14.18
N ALA A 100 -5.11 15.69 13.40
CA ALA A 100 -6.08 16.56 12.75
C ALA A 100 -5.81 16.61 11.25
N VAL A 101 -6.86 16.43 10.44
CA VAL A 101 -6.79 16.62 8.99
C VAL A 101 -7.32 18.01 8.67
N SER A 102 -6.45 18.89 8.21
CA SER A 102 -6.87 20.24 7.82
C SER A 102 -7.75 20.19 6.56
N SER A 103 -8.68 21.15 6.41
CA SER A 103 -9.45 21.32 5.19
C SER A 103 -8.57 21.53 3.94
N HIS A 104 -7.39 22.16 4.10
CA HIS A 104 -6.42 22.29 3.01
C HIS A 104 -5.90 20.91 2.55
N THR A 105 -5.42 20.09 3.49
CA THR A 105 -4.91 18.74 3.20
C THR A 105 -6.02 17.82 2.67
N LEU A 106 -7.25 17.97 3.17
CA LEU A 106 -8.43 17.24 2.68
C LEU A 106 -8.70 17.56 1.20
N ARG A 107 -8.72 18.85 0.84
CA ARG A 107 -8.90 19.28 -0.57
C ARG A 107 -7.74 18.85 -1.46
N ALA A 108 -6.50 18.93 -0.96
CA ALA A 108 -5.33 18.44 -1.68
C ALA A 108 -5.48 16.94 -2.00
N LEU A 109 -5.88 16.11 -1.04
CA LEU A 109 -6.17 14.70 -1.28
C LEU A 109 -7.35 14.51 -2.24
N ALA A 110 -8.45 15.22 -2.05
CA ALA A 110 -9.65 15.14 -2.88
C ALA A 110 -9.38 15.41 -4.36
N SER A 111 -8.40 16.29 -4.66
CA SER A 111 -8.01 16.61 -6.03
C SER A 111 -7.38 15.45 -6.79
N THR A 112 -6.92 14.40 -6.09
CA THR A 112 -6.08 13.29 -6.59
C THR A 112 -4.70 13.68 -7.14
N GLU A 113 -4.37 14.97 -7.11
CA GLU A 113 -3.03 15.45 -7.45
C GLU A 113 -2.03 15.07 -6.36
N PRO A 114 -0.78 14.74 -6.74
CA PRO A 114 0.27 14.46 -5.77
C PRO A 114 0.52 15.67 -4.87
N SER A 115 0.56 15.45 -3.56
CA SER A 115 0.91 16.50 -2.60
C SER A 115 1.81 15.92 -1.51
N ALA A 116 2.83 16.70 -1.12
CA ALA A 116 3.74 16.29 -0.05
C ALA A 116 3.00 16.13 1.29
N GLU A 117 2.04 17.01 1.58
CA GLU A 117 1.20 16.92 2.79
C GLU A 117 0.27 15.71 2.77
N GLY A 118 -0.45 15.47 1.67
CA GLY A 118 -1.33 14.31 1.54
C GLY A 118 -0.55 12.98 1.63
N THR A 119 0.64 12.93 1.01
CA THR A 119 1.53 11.77 1.10
C THR A 119 2.01 11.53 2.52
N ARG A 120 2.40 12.59 3.25
CA ARG A 120 2.78 12.49 4.67
C ARG A 120 1.61 12.01 5.52
N LEU A 121 0.43 12.62 5.36
CA LEU A 121 -0.77 12.24 6.09
C LEU A 121 -1.08 10.74 5.94
N VAL A 122 -1.09 10.24 4.70
CA VAL A 122 -1.37 8.82 4.43
C VAL A 122 -0.34 7.91 5.08
N ARG A 123 0.95 8.28 5.08
CA ARG A 123 2.00 7.52 5.78
C ARG A 123 1.80 7.54 7.30
N ASP A 124 1.45 8.69 7.87
CA ASP A 124 1.24 8.85 9.30
C ASP A 124 0.01 8.09 9.80
N VAL A 125 -1.09 8.09 9.03
CA VAL A 125 -2.26 7.25 9.36
C VAL A 125 -1.89 5.77 9.35
N ARG A 126 -1.26 5.30 8.26
CA ARG A 126 -0.86 3.89 8.11
C ARG A 126 0.05 3.47 9.26
N ARG A 127 0.99 4.34 9.65
CA ARG A 127 1.87 4.11 10.78
C ARG A 127 1.11 4.02 12.09
N SER A 128 0.22 4.97 12.35
CA SER A 128 -0.56 5.03 13.59
C SER A 128 -1.47 3.81 13.74
N LYS A 129 -2.21 3.47 12.68
CA LYS A 129 -3.05 2.27 12.62
C LYS A 129 -2.23 1.00 12.87
N ARG A 130 -1.05 0.89 12.25
CA ARG A 130 -0.19 -0.28 12.44
C ARG A 130 0.24 -0.45 13.89
N LEU A 131 0.67 0.61 14.55
CA LEU A 131 1.09 0.55 15.95
C LEU A 131 -0.09 0.21 16.87
N LEU A 132 -1.28 0.77 16.61
CA LEU A 132 -2.51 0.43 17.36
C LEU A 132 -2.90 -1.03 17.19
N LEU A 133 -2.83 -1.58 15.97
CA LEU A 133 -3.10 -3.00 15.73
C LEU A 133 -2.11 -3.90 16.47
N LEU A 134 -0.81 -3.60 16.42
CA LEU A 134 0.20 -4.36 17.15
C LEU A 134 -0.02 -4.30 18.67
N ARG A 135 -0.34 -3.11 19.20
CA ARG A 135 -0.63 -2.94 20.61
C ARG A 135 -1.86 -3.76 21.03
N ALA A 136 -2.94 -3.71 20.23
CA ALA A 136 -4.13 -4.49 20.50
C ALA A 136 -3.85 -6.01 20.50
N VAL A 137 -2.97 -6.51 19.63
CA VAL A 137 -2.57 -7.93 19.63
C VAL A 137 -1.86 -8.29 20.93
N LEU A 138 -0.94 -7.45 21.40
CA LEU A 138 -0.22 -7.68 22.67
C LEU A 138 -1.14 -7.66 23.89
N ASP A 139 -2.09 -6.71 23.92
CA ASP A 139 -3.05 -6.58 25.02
C ASP A 139 -4.05 -7.75 25.05
N ALA A 140 -4.45 -8.26 23.87
CA ALA A 140 -5.39 -9.37 23.75
C ALA A 140 -4.77 -10.76 23.99
N ALA A 141 -3.45 -10.90 23.84
CA ALA A 141 -2.74 -12.16 24.01
C ALA A 141 -1.43 -11.98 24.82
N PRO A 142 -1.53 -11.59 26.11
CA PRO A 142 -0.36 -11.40 26.94
C PRO A 142 0.34 -12.73 27.23
N GLY A 143 1.67 -12.70 27.34
CA GLY A 143 2.44 -13.89 27.69
C GLY A 143 3.94 -13.65 27.66
N ALA A 144 4.70 -14.52 28.32
CA ALA A 144 6.17 -14.41 28.40
C ALA A 144 6.82 -14.42 27.01
N GLU A 145 6.36 -15.28 26.10
CA GLU A 145 6.86 -15.31 24.72
C GLU A 145 6.60 -13.98 23.98
N ALA A 146 5.39 -13.41 24.10
CA ALA A 146 5.06 -12.14 23.46
C ALA A 146 5.91 -10.99 24.03
N ALA A 147 6.13 -10.97 25.34
CA ALA A 147 7.00 -9.99 26.01
C ALA A 147 8.46 -10.12 25.55
N GLU A 148 8.99 -11.34 25.39
CA GLU A 148 10.33 -11.60 24.87
C GLU A 148 10.48 -11.10 23.42
N ARG A 149 9.50 -11.40 22.55
CA ARG A 149 9.53 -10.92 21.15
C ARG A 149 9.41 -9.40 21.05
N TRP A 150 8.61 -8.80 21.93
CA TRP A 150 8.48 -7.35 21.98
C TRP A 150 9.77 -6.68 22.47
N ALA A 151 10.42 -7.22 23.51
CA ALA A 151 11.70 -6.70 23.99
C ALA A 151 12.79 -6.75 22.90
N LEU A 152 12.80 -7.79 22.07
CA LEU A 152 13.72 -7.86 20.91
C LEU A 152 13.40 -6.78 19.86
N LEU A 153 12.13 -6.47 19.61
CA LEU A 153 11.75 -5.34 18.75
C LEU A 153 12.22 -4.00 19.32
N GLU A 154 12.08 -3.80 20.63
CA GLU A 154 12.52 -2.57 21.31
C GLU A 154 14.05 -2.41 21.28
N GLU A 155 14.81 -3.50 21.46
CA GLU A 155 16.27 -3.50 21.28
C GLU A 155 16.65 -3.14 19.84
N ALA A 156 16.01 -3.78 18.85
CA ALA A 156 16.25 -3.48 17.45
C ALA A 156 15.91 -2.02 17.10
N GLU A 157 14.84 -1.46 17.68
CA GLU A 157 14.45 -0.07 17.45
C GLU A 157 15.43 0.92 18.07
N ARG A 158 16.00 0.60 19.24
CA ARG A 158 17.06 1.42 19.84
C ARG A 158 18.32 1.49 18.99
N GLN A 159 18.66 0.40 18.30
CA GLN A 159 19.82 0.34 17.41
C GLN A 159 19.54 1.02 16.06
N ASP A 160 18.44 0.66 15.39
CA ASP A 160 18.06 1.21 14.10
C ASP A 160 16.53 1.40 14.01
N PRO A 161 16.05 2.62 14.33
CA PRO A 161 14.63 2.95 14.23
C PRO A 161 14.06 2.85 12.82
N GLU A 162 14.86 3.05 11.77
CA GLU A 162 14.40 2.97 10.38
C GLU A 162 14.22 1.51 9.95
N ALA A 163 15.13 0.61 10.33
CA ALA A 163 15.01 -0.82 10.08
C ALA A 163 13.73 -1.40 10.69
N VAL A 164 13.45 -1.10 11.97
CA VAL A 164 12.23 -1.57 12.63
C VAL A 164 10.99 -0.98 11.98
N ARG A 165 11.02 0.33 11.66
CA ARG A 165 9.92 0.98 10.96
C ARG A 165 9.61 0.34 9.61
N ASP A 166 10.63 -0.01 8.84
CA ASP A 166 10.49 -0.70 7.57
C ASP A 166 9.81 -2.08 7.72
N VAL A 167 10.21 -2.85 8.74
CA VAL A 167 9.59 -4.15 9.07
C VAL A 167 8.14 -3.97 9.49
N LEU A 168 7.86 -3.05 10.42
CA LEU A 168 6.50 -2.83 10.91
C LEU A 168 5.59 -2.26 9.82
N HIS A 169 6.09 -1.46 8.89
CA HIS A 169 5.32 -0.93 7.75
C HIS A 169 5.28 -1.85 6.54
N TYR A 170 5.85 -3.05 6.62
CA TYR A 170 5.64 -4.06 5.61
C TYR A 170 4.14 -4.38 5.47
N PRO A 171 3.53 -4.30 4.28
CA PRO A 171 2.07 -4.38 4.15
C PRO A 171 1.45 -5.63 4.78
N ALA A 172 2.07 -6.80 4.61
CA ALA A 172 1.58 -8.08 5.12
C ALA A 172 1.45 -8.13 6.65
N THR A 173 2.26 -7.37 7.38
CA THR A 173 2.19 -7.27 8.85
C THR A 173 0.84 -6.70 9.31
N GLY A 174 0.15 -5.88 8.51
CA GLY A 174 -1.16 -5.34 8.87
C GLY A 174 -2.27 -6.35 8.62
N VAL A 175 -2.18 -7.07 7.50
CA VAL A 175 -3.06 -8.20 7.19
C VAL A 175 -2.97 -9.24 8.31
N TRP A 176 -1.76 -9.58 8.74
CA TRP A 176 -1.54 -10.48 9.88
C TRP A 176 -2.18 -9.96 11.17
N ALA A 177 -1.93 -8.69 11.53
CA ALA A 177 -2.42 -8.13 12.78
C ALA A 177 -3.96 -8.07 12.83
N GLU A 178 -4.60 -7.63 11.74
CA GLU A 178 -6.06 -7.61 11.64
C GLU A 178 -6.66 -9.03 11.65
N GLU A 179 -6.04 -9.98 10.93
CA GLU A 179 -6.45 -11.40 10.96
C GLU A 179 -6.36 -12.00 12.36
N THR A 180 -5.25 -11.74 13.04
CA THR A 180 -4.97 -12.21 14.41
C THR A 180 -5.99 -11.67 15.39
N LEU A 181 -6.25 -10.35 15.37
CA LEU A 181 -7.27 -9.73 16.22
C LEU A 181 -8.66 -10.27 15.94
N ARG A 182 -9.01 -10.47 14.67
CA ARG A 182 -10.32 -11.03 14.32
C ARG A 182 -10.48 -12.44 14.85
N ARG A 183 -9.43 -13.27 14.80
CA ARG A 183 -9.44 -14.64 15.34
C ARG A 183 -9.45 -14.68 16.85
N LEU A 184 -8.74 -13.77 17.52
CA LEU A 184 -8.78 -13.64 18.99
C LEU A 184 -10.20 -13.32 19.49
N HIS A 185 -10.98 -12.55 18.73
CA HIS A 185 -12.36 -12.22 19.09
C HIS A 185 -13.40 -13.23 18.55
N ALA A 186 -13.02 -14.14 17.66
CA ALA A 186 -13.94 -15.13 17.12
C ALA A 186 -14.09 -16.30 18.09
N SER A 187 -15.34 -16.61 18.48
CA SER A 187 -15.63 -17.74 19.39
C SER A 187 -15.41 -19.12 18.74
N GLN A 188 -15.34 -19.18 17.41
CA GLN A 188 -15.11 -20.40 16.63
C GLN A 188 -14.21 -20.09 15.43
N GLY A 189 -13.35 -21.04 15.07
CA GLY A 189 -12.46 -20.93 13.92
C GLY A 189 -11.05 -21.44 14.18
N PRO A 190 -10.15 -21.35 13.20
CA PRO A 190 -8.74 -21.67 13.40
C PRO A 190 -8.09 -20.70 14.39
N PRO A 191 -7.09 -21.15 15.15
CA PRO A 191 -6.42 -20.31 16.14
C PRO A 191 -5.73 -19.09 15.48
N PRO A 192 -5.55 -17.99 16.24
CA PRO A 192 -4.72 -16.86 15.81
C PRO A 192 -3.26 -17.26 15.68
N ASP A 193 -2.54 -16.69 14.71
CA ASP A 193 -1.09 -16.89 14.56
C ASP A 193 -0.32 -15.86 15.39
N LEU A 194 -0.20 -16.09 16.69
CA LEU A 194 0.58 -15.20 17.58
C LEU A 194 2.10 -15.33 17.34
N ALA A 195 2.55 -16.45 16.76
CA ALA A 195 3.97 -16.73 16.55
C ALA A 195 4.63 -15.81 15.52
N HIS A 196 3.85 -15.23 14.60
CA HIS A 196 4.37 -14.29 13.61
C HIS A 196 4.93 -12.99 14.23
N LEU A 197 4.55 -12.63 15.47
CA LEU A 197 5.23 -11.56 16.20
C LEU A 197 6.73 -11.82 16.33
N GLY A 198 7.11 -13.09 16.52
CA GLY A 198 8.52 -13.50 16.55
C GLY A 198 9.21 -13.33 15.20
N ALA A 199 8.51 -13.54 14.08
CA ALA A 199 9.05 -13.28 12.75
C ALA A 199 9.32 -11.78 12.51
N LEU A 200 8.46 -10.90 13.02
CA LEU A 200 8.69 -9.45 13.01
C LEU A 200 9.92 -9.07 13.82
N ALA A 201 10.03 -9.58 15.05
CA ALA A 201 11.15 -9.31 15.94
C ALA A 201 12.49 -9.77 15.37
N VAL A 202 12.52 -10.99 14.81
CA VAL A 202 13.73 -11.52 14.16
C VAL A 202 14.09 -10.73 12.90
N ALA A 203 13.11 -10.38 12.05
CA ALA A 203 13.37 -9.58 10.85
C ALA A 203 13.93 -8.18 11.21
N ALA A 204 13.38 -7.56 12.25
CA ALA A 204 13.86 -6.29 12.79
C ALA A 204 15.28 -6.40 13.33
N ALA A 205 15.57 -7.42 14.14
CA ALA A 205 16.90 -7.66 14.71
C ALA A 205 17.97 -7.90 13.63
N LEU A 206 17.66 -8.72 12.62
CA LEU A 206 18.54 -8.97 11.47
C LEU A 206 18.82 -7.68 10.69
N ARG A 207 17.80 -6.84 10.45
CA ARG A 207 18.00 -5.56 9.74
C ARG A 207 18.75 -4.52 10.55
N ALA A 208 18.54 -4.49 11.86
CA ALA A 208 19.26 -3.61 12.79
C ALA A 208 20.70 -4.07 13.05
N GLY A 209 21.08 -5.28 12.62
CA GLY A 209 22.43 -5.83 12.81
C GLY A 209 22.77 -6.17 14.26
N ILE A 210 21.77 -6.49 15.09
CA ILE A 210 21.98 -6.85 16.49
C ILE A 210 22.09 -8.37 16.67
N GLY A 211 22.88 -8.80 17.64
CA GLY A 211 22.95 -10.21 18.05
C GLY A 211 21.68 -10.63 18.82
N PHE A 212 21.16 -11.83 18.55
CA PHE A 212 20.00 -12.36 19.25
C PHE A 212 19.98 -13.89 19.23
N LYS A 213 19.13 -14.47 20.07
CA LYS A 213 18.77 -15.89 20.02
C LYS A 213 17.27 -16.02 20.18
N ALA A 214 16.60 -16.55 19.16
CA ALA A 214 15.15 -16.71 19.15
C ALA A 214 14.77 -18.08 18.60
N THR A 215 13.81 -18.76 19.23
CA THR A 215 13.28 -20.02 18.71
C THR A 215 11.90 -19.78 18.12
N LEU A 216 11.76 -19.95 16.81
CA LEU A 216 10.50 -19.80 16.09
C LEU A 216 10.01 -21.15 15.57
N ARG A 217 8.70 -21.26 15.32
CA ARG A 217 8.08 -22.46 14.74
C ARG A 217 7.64 -22.18 13.30
N PRO A 218 8.35 -22.70 12.28
CA PRO A 218 7.95 -22.56 10.89
C PRO A 218 6.59 -23.21 10.63
N VAL A 219 5.69 -22.49 9.95
CA VAL A 219 4.38 -23.01 9.56
C VAL A 219 4.49 -23.63 8.16
N GLY A 220 4.10 -24.91 8.03
CA GLY A 220 4.24 -25.64 6.75
C GLY A 220 5.71 -25.78 6.29
N GLY A 221 6.64 -25.86 7.24
CA GLY A 221 8.08 -25.97 6.97
C GLY A 221 8.70 -24.71 6.36
N ARG A 222 8.09 -23.55 6.58
CA ARG A 222 8.51 -22.26 6.03
C ARG A 222 8.37 -21.18 7.09
N LEU A 223 9.31 -20.24 7.12
CA LEU A 223 9.27 -19.08 7.99
C LEU A 223 9.42 -17.82 7.13
N ALA A 224 8.32 -17.08 6.97
CA ALA A 224 8.36 -15.78 6.33
C ALA A 224 8.88 -14.74 7.32
N LEU A 225 9.94 -14.04 6.94
CA LEU A 225 10.51 -12.92 7.67
C LEU A 225 10.18 -11.64 6.88
N PRO A 226 9.27 -10.80 7.39
CA PRO A 226 8.83 -9.58 6.71
C PRO A 226 10.01 -8.75 6.23
N THR A 227 9.91 -8.19 5.02
CA THR A 227 10.96 -7.42 4.31
C THR A 227 12.24 -8.18 3.92
N LEU A 228 12.49 -9.38 4.44
CA LEU A 228 13.68 -10.18 4.10
C LEU A 228 13.36 -11.27 3.06
N GLY A 229 12.28 -12.03 3.29
CA GLY A 229 11.85 -13.11 2.41
C GLY A 229 11.43 -14.35 3.18
N LEU A 230 11.83 -15.52 2.72
CA LEU A 230 11.43 -16.80 3.29
C LEU A 230 12.65 -17.65 3.66
N LEU A 231 12.67 -18.13 4.91
CA LEU A 231 13.62 -19.13 5.38
C LEU A 231 12.99 -20.52 5.30
N ARG A 232 13.75 -21.48 4.77
CA ARG A 232 13.38 -22.90 4.70
C ARG A 232 14.29 -23.73 5.61
N PRO A 233 13.83 -24.21 6.76
CA PRO A 233 14.61 -25.10 7.61
C PRO A 233 14.84 -26.45 6.93
N ASP A 234 15.98 -27.07 7.22
CA ASP A 234 16.32 -28.41 6.71
C ASP A 234 15.50 -29.52 7.37
N ARG A 235 15.00 -29.27 8.60
CA ARG A 235 14.22 -30.23 9.39
C ARG A 235 12.92 -29.60 9.90
N PRO A 236 11.85 -30.38 10.04
CA PRO A 236 10.63 -29.93 10.69
C PRO A 236 10.86 -29.69 12.19
N GLY A 237 10.10 -28.75 12.77
CA GLY A 237 10.13 -28.44 14.19
C GLY A 237 10.60 -27.02 14.50
N PRO A 238 10.81 -26.70 15.80
CA PRO A 238 11.32 -25.40 16.22
C PRO A 238 12.70 -25.12 15.62
N LEU A 239 12.91 -23.88 15.18
CA LEU A 239 14.14 -23.39 14.59
C LEU A 239 14.75 -22.32 15.50
N ALA A 240 15.95 -22.58 15.99
CA ALA A 240 16.75 -21.58 16.69
C ALA A 240 17.42 -20.66 15.66
N LEU A 241 17.22 -19.36 15.83
CA LEU A 241 17.69 -18.30 14.95
C LEU A 241 18.64 -17.39 15.71
N THR A 242 19.68 -16.96 15.01
CA THR A 242 20.66 -15.95 15.43
C THR A 242 20.91 -14.97 14.28
N GLU A 243 21.77 -13.99 14.50
CA GLU A 243 22.18 -13.01 13.50
C GLU A 243 22.80 -13.64 12.24
N ARG A 244 23.34 -14.86 12.35
CA ARG A 244 23.95 -15.60 11.23
C ARG A 244 22.98 -16.49 10.47
N SER A 245 21.77 -16.71 10.99
CA SER A 245 20.82 -17.67 10.42
C SER A 245 20.36 -17.32 9.01
N TRP A 246 20.37 -16.04 8.64
CA TRP A 246 20.00 -15.62 7.29
C TRP A 246 21.03 -16.06 6.23
N ASP A 247 22.31 -16.08 6.59
CA ASP A 247 23.41 -16.45 5.69
C ASP A 247 23.65 -17.97 5.68
N SER A 248 23.37 -18.65 6.79
CA SER A 248 23.65 -20.09 6.94
C SER A 248 22.52 -21.01 6.50
N CYS A 249 21.28 -20.51 6.38
CA CYS A 249 20.12 -21.33 6.04
C CYS A 249 19.76 -21.23 4.55
N ALA A 250 18.96 -22.19 4.05
CA ALA A 250 18.33 -22.08 2.75
C ALA A 250 17.29 -20.93 2.77
N THR A 251 17.67 -19.78 2.25
CA THR A 251 16.81 -18.59 2.17
C THR A 251 16.35 -18.32 0.74
N LEU A 252 15.17 -17.70 0.64
CA LEU A 252 14.60 -17.19 -0.59
C LEU A 252 14.35 -15.70 -0.36
N PRO A 253 15.23 -14.82 -0.84
CA PRO A 253 15.08 -13.39 -0.60
C PRO A 253 13.82 -12.86 -1.29
N LEU A 254 13.25 -11.82 -0.69
CA LEU A 254 12.19 -11.05 -1.31
C LEU A 254 12.73 -10.37 -2.58
N HIS A 255 11.98 -10.44 -3.67
CA HIS A 255 12.44 -9.93 -4.96
C HIS A 255 12.31 -8.40 -5.01
N ALA A 256 13.41 -7.67 -4.99
CA ALA A 256 13.40 -6.22 -5.15
C ALA A 256 13.08 -5.85 -6.61
N LEU A 257 12.12 -4.95 -6.82
CA LEU A 257 11.83 -4.44 -8.15
C LEU A 257 12.82 -3.30 -8.52
N PRO A 258 13.22 -3.17 -9.79
CA PRO A 258 14.14 -2.13 -10.22
C PRO A 258 13.64 -0.70 -9.93
N GLY A 259 14.56 0.23 -9.68
CA GLY A 259 14.24 1.67 -9.64
C GLY A 259 13.57 2.16 -8.36
N GLY A 260 13.61 1.40 -7.25
CA GLY A 260 13.06 1.89 -5.99
C GLY A 260 13.15 0.90 -4.82
N ARG A 261 12.38 1.16 -3.77
CA ARG A 261 12.28 0.32 -2.56
C ARG A 261 11.13 -0.70 -2.61
N THR A 262 10.38 -0.73 -3.72
CA THR A 262 9.24 -1.63 -3.89
C THR A 262 9.72 -3.04 -4.13
N ALA A 263 9.12 -4.01 -3.45
CA ALA A 263 9.40 -5.41 -3.65
C ALA A 263 8.24 -6.14 -4.33
N LEU A 264 8.54 -7.16 -5.12
CA LEU A 264 7.56 -8.10 -5.65
C LEU A 264 7.38 -9.23 -4.64
N ASP A 265 6.22 -9.27 -3.98
CA ASP A 265 5.94 -10.26 -2.93
C ASP A 265 5.10 -11.42 -3.48
N ASP A 266 5.79 -12.53 -3.75
CA ASP A 266 5.21 -13.84 -4.07
C ASP A 266 5.50 -14.89 -2.98
N LEU A 267 5.90 -14.45 -1.78
CA LEU A 267 6.41 -15.27 -0.69
C LEU A 267 5.55 -15.23 0.57
N ASP A 268 5.18 -14.03 1.03
CA ASP A 268 4.63 -13.84 2.37
C ASP A 268 3.22 -14.46 2.47
N PRO A 269 2.92 -15.28 3.50
CA PRO A 269 1.60 -15.90 3.66
C PRO A 269 0.48 -14.87 3.88
N TYR A 270 0.79 -13.68 4.39
CA TYR A 270 -0.14 -12.58 4.68
C TYR A 270 -0.17 -11.51 3.57
N ARG A 271 0.48 -11.75 2.41
CA ARG A 271 0.43 -10.84 1.24
C ARG A 271 -0.97 -10.63 0.66
N ALA A 272 -1.88 -11.55 0.96
CA ALA A 272 -3.31 -11.41 0.77
C ALA A 272 -4.04 -12.17 1.89
N PRO A 273 -5.26 -11.77 2.29
CA PRO A 273 -6.02 -12.47 3.31
C PRO A 273 -6.25 -13.92 2.88
N PRO A 274 -6.27 -14.86 3.84
CA PRO A 274 -6.70 -16.23 3.55
C PRO A 274 -8.11 -16.20 2.96
N ALA A 275 -8.41 -17.12 2.04
CA ALA A 275 -9.69 -17.18 1.34
C ALA A 275 -10.83 -17.52 2.30
N ALA A 276 -11.37 -16.53 2.99
CA ALA A 276 -12.64 -16.63 3.70
C ALA A 276 -13.75 -16.33 2.69
N HIS A 277 -14.46 -17.36 2.22
CA HIS A 277 -15.50 -17.26 1.16
C HIS A 277 -14.90 -16.74 -0.17
N PRO A 278 -15.58 -16.68 -1.33
CA PRO A 278 -14.88 -16.50 -2.60
C PRO A 278 -14.23 -15.12 -2.68
N ALA A 279 -12.97 -15.03 -2.22
CA ALA A 279 -12.17 -13.84 -2.27
C ALA A 279 -11.99 -13.47 -3.75
N PRO A 280 -12.34 -12.23 -4.16
CA PRO A 280 -12.38 -11.84 -5.56
C PRO A 280 -10.99 -11.83 -6.23
N VAL A 281 -9.92 -11.89 -5.44
CA VAL A 281 -8.54 -11.87 -5.88
C VAL A 281 -7.76 -13.01 -5.21
N ARG A 282 -6.95 -13.72 -6.01
CA ARG A 282 -6.06 -14.77 -5.52
C ARG A 282 -4.61 -14.37 -5.83
N PRO A 283 -3.72 -14.31 -4.84
CA PRO A 283 -2.31 -14.07 -5.12
C PRO A 283 -1.73 -15.25 -5.91
N ALA A 284 -0.73 -14.97 -6.74
CA ALA A 284 0.00 -15.99 -7.46
C ALA A 284 0.75 -16.90 -6.48
N ARG A 285 1.03 -18.13 -6.93
CA ARG A 285 2.09 -18.95 -6.34
C ARG A 285 3.45 -18.30 -6.64
N ARG A 286 4.51 -18.81 -5.99
CA ARG A 286 5.88 -18.40 -6.28
C ARG A 286 6.13 -18.38 -7.78
N LEU A 287 6.66 -17.27 -8.26
CA LEU A 287 7.04 -17.11 -9.65
C LEU A 287 8.34 -17.84 -9.95
N THR A 288 8.51 -18.20 -11.22
CA THR A 288 9.79 -18.70 -11.74
C THR A 288 10.74 -17.53 -11.98
N PRO A 289 12.06 -17.76 -12.15
CA PRO A 289 13.01 -16.70 -12.51
C PRO A 289 12.61 -15.93 -13.77
N LYS A 290 12.01 -16.62 -14.76
CA LYS A 290 11.44 -15.97 -15.96
C LYS A 290 10.26 -15.06 -15.62
N GLY A 291 9.42 -15.47 -14.66
CA GLY A 291 8.33 -14.66 -14.13
C GLY A 291 8.81 -13.39 -13.44
N HIS A 292 9.84 -13.47 -12.61
CA HIS A 292 10.48 -12.30 -11.98
C HIS A 292 11.06 -11.34 -13.03
N LYS A 293 11.85 -11.84 -14.00
CA LYS A 293 12.40 -11.00 -15.08
C LYS A 293 11.31 -10.29 -15.91
N ARG A 294 10.18 -10.96 -16.15
CA ARG A 294 9.03 -10.34 -16.84
C ARG A 294 8.45 -9.20 -16.01
N TRP A 295 8.32 -9.38 -14.70
CA TRP A 295 7.89 -8.32 -13.80
C TRP A 295 8.87 -7.14 -13.79
N ASP A 296 10.18 -7.39 -13.73
CA ASP A 296 11.20 -6.34 -13.77
C ASP A 296 11.06 -5.48 -15.03
N THR A 297 10.86 -6.12 -16.19
CA THR A 297 10.67 -5.44 -17.47
C THR A 297 9.39 -4.59 -17.48
N GLN A 298 8.27 -5.16 -16.99
CA GLN A 298 6.99 -4.47 -16.97
C GLN A 298 6.98 -3.30 -16.00
N TRP A 299 7.55 -3.51 -14.82
CA TRP A 299 7.71 -2.53 -13.76
C TRP A 299 8.59 -1.36 -14.21
N SER A 300 9.79 -1.64 -14.73
CA SER A 300 10.71 -0.59 -15.21
C SER A 300 10.07 0.25 -16.32
N GLY A 301 9.37 -0.40 -17.26
CA GLY A 301 8.62 0.32 -18.29
C GLY A 301 7.48 1.17 -17.73
N ALA A 302 6.78 0.69 -16.68
CA ALA A 302 5.68 1.42 -16.07
C ALA A 302 6.19 2.66 -15.33
N LEU A 303 7.28 2.52 -14.56
CA LEU A 303 7.94 3.65 -13.89
C LEU A 303 8.45 4.68 -14.91
N THR A 304 9.09 4.23 -16.00
CA THR A 304 9.55 5.13 -17.08
C THR A 304 8.40 5.96 -17.66
N LEU A 305 7.21 5.37 -17.83
CA LEU A 305 6.03 6.08 -18.34
C LEU A 305 5.46 7.04 -17.29
N LEU A 306 5.39 6.62 -16.02
CA LEU A 306 4.94 7.48 -14.93
C LEU A 306 5.85 8.70 -14.78
N GLU A 307 7.17 8.50 -14.74
CA GLU A 307 8.15 9.57 -14.65
C GLU A 307 8.07 10.53 -15.83
N ARG A 308 7.85 10.00 -17.05
CA ARG A 308 7.72 10.80 -18.27
C ARG A 308 6.46 11.65 -18.27
N TYR A 309 5.31 11.11 -17.84
CA TYR A 309 4.03 11.80 -17.95
C TYR A 309 3.72 12.66 -16.72
N ASP A 310 4.15 12.22 -15.53
CA ASP A 310 3.78 12.79 -14.23
C ASP A 310 4.81 12.41 -13.16
N SER A 311 5.94 13.11 -13.13
CA SER A 311 7.05 12.85 -12.20
C SER A 311 6.63 13.00 -10.73
N ALA A 312 5.73 13.93 -10.41
CA ALA A 312 5.20 14.11 -9.07
C ALA A 312 4.40 12.88 -8.62
N ARG A 313 3.63 12.25 -9.53
CA ARG A 313 2.90 11.02 -9.24
C ARG A 313 3.81 9.80 -9.16
N ALA A 314 4.87 9.75 -9.96
CA ALA A 314 5.90 8.72 -9.83
C ALA A 314 6.54 8.76 -8.43
N ASP A 315 6.89 9.96 -7.93
CA ASP A 315 7.42 10.14 -6.56
C ASP A 315 6.39 9.76 -5.48
N GLU A 316 5.13 10.17 -5.61
CA GLU A 316 4.05 9.76 -4.69
C GLU A 316 3.91 8.24 -4.63
N ILE A 317 3.87 7.57 -5.79
CA ILE A 317 3.81 6.10 -5.86
C ILE A 317 5.04 5.48 -5.19
N GLY A 318 6.24 5.98 -5.47
CA GLY A 318 7.48 5.49 -4.86
C GLY A 318 7.53 5.66 -3.34
N ARG A 319 6.86 6.69 -2.79
CA ARG A 319 6.76 6.92 -1.33
C ARG A 319 5.67 6.10 -0.65
N LEU A 320 4.59 5.77 -1.35
CA LEU A 320 3.42 5.10 -0.77
C LEU A 320 3.39 3.59 -1.01
N LEU A 321 4.05 3.10 -2.04
CA LEU A 321 4.06 1.69 -2.43
C LEU A 321 5.31 0.99 -1.88
N ARG A 322 5.10 -0.12 -1.17
CA ARG A 322 6.17 -0.95 -0.59
C ARG A 322 6.22 -2.32 -1.24
N THR A 323 5.07 -2.87 -1.64
CA THR A 323 5.04 -4.16 -2.34
C THR A 323 4.07 -4.18 -3.50
N VAL A 324 4.40 -4.97 -4.51
CA VAL A 324 3.48 -5.44 -5.54
C VAL A 324 3.30 -6.94 -5.34
N VAL A 325 2.06 -7.39 -5.23
CA VAL A 325 1.72 -8.81 -5.08
C VAL A 325 1.19 -9.32 -6.42
N PRO A 326 1.88 -10.25 -7.09
CA PRO A 326 1.38 -10.80 -8.34
C PRO A 326 0.05 -11.51 -8.15
N LEU A 327 -0.94 -11.23 -9.02
CA LEU A 327 -2.21 -11.94 -9.06
C LEU A 327 -2.06 -13.28 -9.81
N GLY A 328 -2.71 -14.32 -9.29
CA GLY A 328 -2.79 -15.65 -9.88
C GLY A 328 -3.79 -15.73 -11.03
N GLY A 329 -3.62 -16.76 -11.87
CA GLY A 329 -4.53 -17.06 -12.99
C GLY A 329 -5.99 -17.25 -12.53
N GLY A 330 -6.94 -16.82 -13.37
CA GLY A 330 -8.38 -16.86 -13.08
C GLY A 330 -8.94 -15.60 -12.40
N THR A 331 -8.09 -14.66 -11.97
CA THR A 331 -8.54 -13.36 -11.45
C THR A 331 -9.02 -12.46 -12.60
N ARG A 332 -10.29 -12.03 -12.54
CA ARG A 332 -10.88 -11.09 -13.53
C ARG A 332 -10.41 -9.65 -13.35
N SER A 333 -9.94 -9.28 -12.15
CA SER A 333 -9.39 -7.96 -11.88
C SER A 333 -7.96 -7.80 -12.39
N SER A 334 -7.63 -6.64 -12.93
CA SER A 334 -6.27 -6.25 -13.32
C SER A 334 -5.43 -5.84 -12.11
N GLY A 335 -6.08 -5.34 -11.05
CA GLY A 335 -5.45 -5.02 -9.78
C GLY A 335 -6.43 -5.05 -8.60
N ALA A 336 -5.91 -4.94 -7.38
CA ALA A 336 -6.69 -4.67 -6.19
C ALA A 336 -5.80 -4.10 -5.07
N THR A 337 -6.42 -3.29 -4.22
CA THR A 337 -5.83 -2.81 -2.97
C THR A 337 -6.59 -3.40 -1.80
N LEU A 338 -5.86 -3.94 -0.84
CA LEU A 338 -6.44 -4.42 0.41
C LEU A 338 -6.27 -3.33 1.46
N PRO A 339 -7.34 -2.87 2.14
CA PRO A 339 -7.22 -1.88 3.21
C PRO A 339 -6.20 -2.31 4.29
N ALA A 340 -6.22 -3.58 4.69
CA ALA A 340 -5.31 -4.18 5.67
C ALA A 340 -3.84 -4.24 5.21
N ALA A 341 -3.61 -4.26 3.89
CA ALA A 341 -2.28 -4.29 3.28
C ALA A 341 -1.90 -2.90 2.72
N ALA A 342 -2.15 -1.84 3.50
CA ALA A 342 -1.82 -0.49 3.07
C ALA A 342 -0.35 -0.37 2.61
N GLY A 343 -0.13 0.11 1.39
CA GLY A 343 1.18 0.13 0.75
C GLY A 343 1.51 -1.12 -0.08
N SER A 344 0.55 -2.00 -0.29
CA SER A 344 0.61 -3.11 -1.25
C SER A 344 -0.40 -2.92 -2.38
N VAL A 345 0.00 -3.27 -3.60
CA VAL A 345 -0.89 -3.38 -4.75
C VAL A 345 -0.85 -4.82 -5.26
N LEU A 346 -2.01 -5.47 -5.32
CA LEU A 346 -2.14 -6.72 -6.05
C LEU A 346 -2.31 -6.36 -7.51
N ALA A 347 -1.49 -6.93 -8.40
CA ALA A 347 -1.58 -6.62 -9.82
C ALA A 347 -1.34 -7.84 -10.69
N ARG A 348 -2.04 -7.89 -11.82
CA ARG A 348 -1.71 -8.81 -12.90
C ARG A 348 -0.50 -8.30 -13.64
N ALA A 349 0.31 -9.24 -14.09
CA ALA A 349 1.51 -8.94 -14.84
C ALA A 349 1.12 -8.54 -16.28
N GLN A 350 1.19 -7.25 -16.60
CA GLN A 350 0.59 -6.62 -17.79
C GLN A 350 1.55 -5.65 -18.50
N ALA A 351 1.20 -5.22 -19.71
CA ALA A 351 2.05 -4.31 -20.48
C ALA A 351 2.28 -2.99 -19.72
N PRO A 352 3.45 -2.33 -19.88
CA PRO A 352 3.83 -1.17 -19.07
C PRO A 352 2.78 -0.04 -18.98
N PRO A 353 2.11 0.41 -20.06
CA PRO A 353 1.09 1.46 -19.95
C PRO A 353 -0.10 1.06 -19.10
N ALA A 354 -0.51 -0.21 -19.18
CA ALA A 354 -1.59 -0.74 -18.35
C ALA A 354 -1.12 -0.83 -16.89
N LEU A 355 0.09 -1.32 -16.63
CA LEU A 355 0.62 -1.43 -15.26
C LEU A 355 0.71 -0.05 -14.60
N ALA A 356 1.22 0.97 -15.30
CA ALA A 356 1.23 2.34 -14.83
C ALA A 356 -0.18 2.82 -14.43
N ALA A 357 -1.19 2.62 -15.29
CA ALA A 357 -2.57 2.96 -14.96
C ALA A 357 -3.10 2.20 -13.72
N THR A 358 -2.82 0.89 -13.61
CA THR A 358 -3.19 0.12 -12.40
C THR A 358 -2.51 0.67 -11.14
N LEU A 359 -1.22 1.04 -11.18
CA LEU A 359 -0.55 1.63 -10.02
C LEU A 359 -1.19 2.96 -9.60
N VAL A 360 -1.50 3.84 -10.57
CA VAL A 360 -2.22 5.10 -10.30
C VAL A 360 -3.56 4.81 -9.64
N HIS A 361 -4.34 3.88 -10.19
CA HIS A 361 -5.66 3.52 -9.68
C HIS A 361 -5.61 2.98 -8.24
N GLU A 362 -4.76 2.00 -8.01
CA GLU A 362 -4.71 1.26 -6.74
C GLU A 362 -4.11 2.10 -5.61
N VAL A 363 -3.13 2.97 -5.91
CA VAL A 363 -2.60 3.90 -4.90
C VAL A 363 -3.69 4.85 -4.40
N GLN A 364 -4.62 5.31 -5.25
CA GLN A 364 -5.73 6.15 -4.79
C GLN A 364 -6.70 5.41 -3.87
N HIS A 365 -7.01 4.14 -4.16
CA HIS A 365 -7.77 3.33 -3.21
C HIS A 365 -7.06 3.26 -1.85
N GLY A 366 -5.74 3.08 -1.85
CA GLY A 366 -4.93 3.07 -0.64
C GLY A 366 -4.83 4.43 0.08
N LYS A 367 -4.97 5.56 -0.63
CA LYS A 367 -5.00 6.90 -0.04
C LYS A 367 -6.36 7.17 0.62
N LEU A 368 -7.45 6.86 -0.08
CA LEU A 368 -8.80 7.05 0.47
C LEU A 368 -9.07 6.10 1.64
N ALA A 369 -8.60 4.85 1.58
CA ALA A 369 -8.72 3.92 2.71
C ALA A 369 -8.02 4.47 3.97
N ALA A 370 -6.81 5.04 3.82
CA ALA A 370 -6.11 5.68 4.93
C ALA A 370 -6.86 6.92 5.43
N LEU A 371 -7.46 7.72 4.56
CA LEU A 371 -8.27 8.85 4.99
C LEU A 371 -9.53 8.40 5.76
N ALA A 372 -10.19 7.35 5.30
CA ALA A 372 -11.39 6.78 5.91
C ALA A 372 -11.12 6.13 7.29
N ASP A 373 -9.88 5.70 7.55
CA ASP A 373 -9.46 5.20 8.88
C ASP A 373 -9.48 6.31 9.96
N VAL A 374 -9.43 7.59 9.56
CA VAL A 374 -9.36 8.73 10.49
C VAL A 374 -10.50 9.74 10.33
N LEU A 375 -11.24 9.70 9.23
CA LEU A 375 -12.39 10.56 8.96
C LEU A 375 -13.60 9.74 8.51
N THR A 376 -14.73 9.93 9.20
CA THR A 376 -16.02 9.42 8.74
C THR A 376 -16.51 10.26 7.56
N LEU A 377 -16.38 9.76 6.34
CA LEU A 377 -16.83 10.46 5.13
C LEU A 377 -18.33 10.27 4.86
N HIS A 378 -18.92 9.17 5.32
CA HIS A 378 -20.35 8.91 5.20
C HIS A 378 -20.86 7.99 6.32
N THR A 379 -22.17 7.94 6.49
CA THR A 379 -22.88 7.04 7.43
C THR A 379 -23.74 5.99 6.73
N ALA A 380 -23.65 5.89 5.40
CA ALA A 380 -24.43 4.92 4.62
C ALA A 380 -24.14 3.45 4.98
N ASP A 381 -25.16 2.61 4.82
CA ASP A 381 -25.01 1.16 4.93
C ASP A 381 -24.25 0.56 3.74
N ARG A 382 -24.07 -0.77 3.78
CA ARG A 382 -23.35 -1.52 2.73
C ARG A 382 -24.27 -2.01 1.61
N THR A 383 -25.50 -1.52 1.51
CA THR A 383 -26.45 -1.99 0.51
C THR A 383 -26.01 -1.56 -0.89
N PRO A 384 -25.82 -2.49 -1.84
CA PRO A 384 -25.41 -2.14 -3.20
C PRO A 384 -26.60 -1.64 -4.02
N ARG A 385 -26.72 -0.32 -4.21
CA ARG A 385 -27.86 0.30 -4.93
C ARG A 385 -27.44 1.26 -6.04
N LEU A 386 -26.18 1.71 -6.03
CA LEU A 386 -25.72 2.78 -6.90
C LEU A 386 -25.06 2.23 -8.16
N TRP A 387 -25.33 2.86 -9.29
CA TRP A 387 -24.67 2.56 -10.55
C TRP A 387 -23.23 3.08 -10.57
N ALA A 388 -22.30 2.27 -11.09
CA ALA A 388 -20.91 2.65 -11.31
C ALA A 388 -20.51 2.32 -12.76
N PRO A 389 -20.13 3.31 -13.60
CA PRO A 389 -19.88 3.10 -15.03
C PRO A 389 -18.77 2.11 -15.40
N TRP A 390 -17.89 1.78 -14.45
CA TRP A 390 -16.78 0.85 -14.65
C TRP A 390 -17.11 -0.59 -14.24
N ARG A 391 -18.35 -0.89 -13.82
CA ARG A 391 -18.80 -2.22 -13.38
C ARG A 391 -20.26 -2.49 -13.77
N SER A 392 -20.61 -3.77 -13.84
CA SER A 392 -21.99 -4.20 -14.11
C SER A 392 -22.82 -4.42 -12.83
N ASP A 393 -22.17 -4.72 -11.70
CA ASP A 393 -22.83 -4.91 -10.41
C ASP A 393 -23.12 -3.59 -9.69
N PRO A 394 -24.28 -3.44 -9.01
CA PRO A 394 -24.56 -2.29 -8.17
C PRO A 394 -23.55 -2.14 -7.03
N ARG A 395 -23.33 -0.90 -6.57
CA ARG A 395 -22.32 -0.55 -5.58
C ARG A 395 -22.93 0.11 -4.34
N PRO A 396 -22.40 -0.17 -3.14
CA PRO A 396 -22.69 0.68 -1.98
C PRO A 396 -22.01 2.04 -2.14
N LEU A 397 -22.41 3.04 -1.33
CA LEU A 397 -21.85 4.39 -1.38
C LEU A 397 -20.33 4.41 -1.26
N GLU A 398 -19.78 3.68 -0.28
CA GLU A 398 -18.34 3.52 -0.08
C GLU A 398 -17.64 3.03 -1.36
N GLY A 399 -18.22 2.01 -1.99
CA GLY A 399 -17.70 1.40 -3.21
C GLY A 399 -17.74 2.32 -4.43
N LEU A 400 -18.73 3.22 -4.51
CA LEU A 400 -18.83 4.24 -5.57
C LEU A 400 -17.84 5.38 -5.32
N LEU A 401 -17.72 5.86 -4.08
CA LEU A 401 -16.78 6.92 -3.69
C LEU A 401 -15.33 6.50 -3.98
N HIS A 402 -14.95 5.28 -3.56
CA HIS A 402 -13.64 4.72 -3.88
C HIS A 402 -13.38 4.62 -5.38
N GLY A 403 -14.37 4.14 -6.14
CA GLY A 403 -14.26 4.02 -7.59
C GLY A 403 -14.09 5.39 -8.26
N ALA A 404 -14.90 6.38 -7.89
CA ALA A 404 -14.83 7.73 -8.45
C ALA A 404 -13.48 8.40 -8.14
N TYR A 405 -12.96 8.23 -6.93
CA TYR A 405 -11.66 8.78 -6.53
C TYR A 405 -10.50 8.19 -7.35
N ALA A 406 -10.48 6.88 -7.54
CA ALA A 406 -9.45 6.22 -8.35
C ALA A 406 -9.58 6.55 -9.86
N HIS A 407 -10.80 6.65 -10.39
CA HIS A 407 -11.03 7.02 -11.79
C HIS A 407 -10.72 8.49 -12.06
N LEU A 408 -10.92 9.40 -11.11
CA LEU A 408 -10.53 10.80 -11.24
C LEU A 408 -9.01 10.92 -11.47
N ALA A 409 -8.20 10.20 -10.68
CA ALA A 409 -6.75 10.18 -10.90
C ALA A 409 -6.35 9.57 -12.24
N LEU A 410 -7.07 8.53 -12.70
CA LEU A 410 -6.86 7.95 -14.03
C LEU A 410 -7.17 8.95 -15.14
N ALA A 411 -8.25 9.73 -15.02
CA ALA A 411 -8.57 10.77 -15.99
C ALA A 411 -7.43 11.79 -16.11
N GLY A 412 -6.88 12.26 -14.97
CA GLY A 412 -5.74 13.17 -14.96
C GLY A 412 -4.45 12.54 -15.51
N TYR A 413 -4.16 11.28 -15.16
CA TYR A 413 -3.02 10.55 -15.71
C TYR A 413 -3.10 10.40 -17.24
N TRP A 414 -4.27 10.03 -17.77
CA TRP A 414 -4.45 9.89 -19.22
C TRP A 414 -4.40 11.24 -19.94
N GLN A 415 -4.86 12.33 -19.31
CA GLN A 415 -4.70 13.68 -19.87
C GLN A 415 -3.22 14.01 -20.04
N ARG A 416 -2.42 13.84 -18.99
CA ARG A 416 -0.97 14.06 -19.02
C ARG A 416 -0.28 13.18 -20.06
N ALA A 417 -0.61 11.89 -20.10
CA ALA A 417 -0.09 10.99 -21.14
C ALA A 417 -0.45 11.47 -22.55
N ALA A 418 -1.67 11.98 -22.76
CA ALA A 418 -2.11 12.50 -24.05
C ALA A 418 -1.40 13.80 -24.46
N LEU A 419 -1.16 14.71 -23.51
CA LEU A 419 -0.39 15.93 -23.73
C LEU A 419 1.07 15.62 -24.11
N TYR A 420 1.62 14.52 -23.60
CA TYR A 420 2.92 13.98 -24.02
C TYR A 420 2.89 13.17 -25.34
N GLY A 421 1.74 13.11 -26.02
CA GLY A 421 1.58 12.44 -27.32
C GLY A 421 1.37 10.93 -27.27
N ALA A 422 1.01 10.36 -26.11
CA ALA A 422 0.73 8.93 -26.01
C ALA A 422 -0.49 8.54 -26.86
N ARG A 423 -0.30 7.57 -27.77
CA ARG A 423 -1.34 7.10 -28.69
C ARG A 423 -2.57 6.60 -27.92
N GLY A 424 -3.75 7.11 -28.28
CA GLY A 424 -5.03 6.68 -27.69
C GLY A 424 -5.31 7.21 -26.29
N ALA A 425 -4.40 7.97 -25.68
CA ALA A 425 -4.59 8.50 -24.33
C ALA A 425 -5.74 9.52 -24.24
N TRP A 426 -5.97 10.32 -25.29
CA TRP A 426 -7.14 11.21 -25.34
C TRP A 426 -8.47 10.47 -25.27
N ALA A 427 -8.59 9.33 -25.93
CA ALA A 427 -9.80 8.51 -25.87
C ALA A 427 -10.00 7.90 -24.47
N GLN A 428 -8.91 7.46 -23.82
CA GLN A 428 -8.96 6.98 -22.43
C GLN A 428 -9.33 8.09 -21.45
N HIS A 429 -8.71 9.26 -21.56
CA HIS A 429 -9.05 10.44 -20.76
C HIS A 429 -10.54 10.81 -20.92
N ALA A 430 -11.01 10.98 -22.16
CA ALA A 430 -12.39 11.34 -22.45
C ALA A 430 -13.39 10.32 -21.88
N ARG A 431 -13.11 9.02 -22.04
CA ARG A 431 -13.94 7.94 -21.47
C ARG A 431 -13.99 8.02 -19.95
N VAL A 432 -12.83 7.99 -19.29
CA VAL A 432 -12.75 7.93 -17.83
C VAL A 432 -13.31 9.20 -17.20
N ARG A 433 -13.01 10.37 -17.77
CA ARG A 433 -13.54 11.65 -17.29
C ARG A 433 -15.07 11.69 -17.40
N ALA A 434 -15.65 11.26 -18.52
CA ALA A 434 -17.11 11.21 -18.67
C ALA A 434 -17.76 10.30 -17.61
N GLN A 435 -17.14 9.15 -17.28
CA GLN A 435 -17.61 8.27 -16.22
C GLN A 435 -17.60 8.95 -14.84
N VAL A 436 -16.52 9.65 -14.51
CA VAL A 436 -16.40 10.40 -13.24
C VAL A 436 -17.41 11.53 -13.17
N ALA A 437 -17.56 12.31 -14.24
CA ALA A 437 -18.50 13.42 -14.34
C ALA A 437 -19.96 12.97 -14.16
N ALA A 438 -20.32 11.76 -14.59
CA ALA A 438 -21.66 11.20 -14.36
C ALA A 438 -21.90 10.77 -12.90
N VAL A 439 -20.85 10.38 -12.18
CA VAL A 439 -20.96 9.85 -10.80
C VAL A 439 -20.90 10.98 -9.75
N LEU A 440 -20.15 12.05 -9.99
CA LEU A 440 -19.96 13.13 -9.01
C LEU A 440 -21.27 13.80 -8.55
N PRO A 441 -22.25 14.13 -9.43
CA PRO A 441 -23.55 14.65 -8.99
C PRO A 441 -24.31 13.65 -8.12
N VAL A 442 -24.27 12.36 -8.47
CA VAL A 442 -24.92 11.28 -7.70
C VAL A 442 -24.32 11.19 -6.29
N LEU A 443 -22.99 11.25 -6.17
CA LEU A 443 -22.30 11.26 -4.87
C LEU A 443 -22.70 12.49 -4.05
N ARG A 444 -22.69 13.69 -4.63
CA ARG A 444 -23.09 14.93 -3.94
C ARG A 444 -24.50 14.90 -3.40
N ALA A 445 -25.41 14.26 -4.13
CA ALA A 445 -26.82 14.16 -3.75
C ALA A 445 -27.06 13.19 -2.58
N GLN A 446 -26.06 12.43 -2.13
CA GLN A 446 -26.24 11.45 -1.05
C GLN A 446 -26.40 12.14 0.31
N PRO A 447 -27.56 12.01 0.99
CA PRO A 447 -27.78 12.63 2.29
C PRO A 447 -26.88 12.05 3.39
N GLN A 448 -26.34 10.84 3.18
CA GLN A 448 -25.49 10.14 4.14
C GLN A 448 -24.04 10.64 4.15
N LEU A 449 -23.64 11.55 3.24
CA LEU A 449 -22.33 12.18 3.33
C LEU A 449 -22.25 13.02 4.61
N THR A 450 -21.11 12.96 5.30
CA THR A 450 -20.82 13.89 6.39
C THR A 450 -20.41 15.26 5.85
N VAL A 451 -20.20 16.25 6.71
CA VAL A 451 -19.67 17.57 6.28
C VAL A 451 -18.31 17.40 5.58
N THR A 452 -17.43 16.60 6.18
CA THR A 452 -16.12 16.24 5.62
C THR A 452 -16.25 15.46 4.31
N GLY A 453 -17.21 14.53 4.22
CA GLY A 453 -17.50 13.80 3.00
C GLY A 453 -17.95 14.69 1.84
N ARG A 454 -18.81 15.68 2.12
CA ARG A 454 -19.22 16.69 1.13
C ARG A 454 -18.03 17.53 0.67
N GLU A 455 -17.22 18.04 1.60
CA GLU A 455 -16.00 18.80 1.25
C GLU A 455 -15.06 17.98 0.35
N PHE A 456 -14.89 16.69 0.65
CA PHE A 456 -14.07 15.79 -0.16
C PHE A 456 -14.64 15.59 -1.57
N VAL A 457 -15.94 15.27 -1.70
CA VAL A 457 -16.60 15.11 -3.01
C VAL A 457 -16.60 16.44 -3.80
N ASP A 458 -16.69 17.57 -3.11
CA ASP A 458 -16.61 18.88 -3.76
C ASP A 458 -15.23 19.17 -4.33
N GLY A 459 -14.17 18.85 -3.58
CA GLY A 459 -12.79 18.89 -4.06
C GLY A 459 -12.57 17.98 -5.28
N MET A 460 -13.13 16.77 -5.27
CA MET A 460 -13.05 15.85 -6.41
C MET A 460 -13.66 16.46 -7.68
N ALA A 461 -14.82 17.11 -7.59
CA ALA A 461 -15.40 17.70 -8.79
C ALA A 461 -14.76 19.03 -9.19
N ALA A 462 -14.16 19.77 -8.26
CA ALA A 462 -13.35 20.92 -8.64
C ALA A 462 -12.14 20.48 -9.49
N ALA A 463 -11.49 19.38 -9.10
CA ALA A 463 -10.41 18.79 -9.88
C ALA A 463 -10.88 18.23 -11.23
N GLU A 464 -12.05 17.58 -11.29
CA GLU A 464 -12.63 17.14 -12.56
C GLU A 464 -12.88 18.32 -13.52
N ARG A 465 -13.45 19.43 -13.04
CA ARG A 465 -13.68 20.64 -13.85
C ARG A 465 -12.39 21.30 -14.32
N THR A 466 -11.31 21.23 -13.53
CA THR A 466 -10.01 21.80 -13.92
C THR A 466 -9.48 21.15 -15.21
N MET A 467 -9.89 19.91 -15.52
CA MET A 467 -9.51 19.24 -16.76
C MET A 467 -10.08 19.92 -18.02
N ASP A 468 -11.07 20.80 -17.91
CA ASP A 468 -11.60 21.60 -19.03
C ASP A 468 -10.62 22.66 -19.54
N GLU A 469 -9.57 23.00 -18.78
CA GLU A 469 -8.53 23.93 -19.22
C GLU A 469 -7.75 23.41 -20.43
N LEU A 470 -7.60 22.08 -20.53
CA LEU A 470 -6.89 21.40 -21.62
C LEU A 470 -7.76 20.25 -22.18
N PRO A 471 -8.82 20.56 -22.94
CA PRO A 471 -9.80 19.57 -23.36
C PRO A 471 -9.22 18.63 -24.44
N PRO A 472 -9.77 17.41 -24.59
CA PRO A 472 -9.39 16.53 -25.69
C PRO A 472 -9.73 17.16 -27.04
N PRO A 473 -8.91 16.94 -28.08
CA PRO A 473 -9.20 17.43 -29.42
C PRO A 473 -10.41 16.73 -30.04
N GLY A 474 -11.14 17.46 -30.89
CA GLY A 474 -12.27 16.92 -31.66
C GLY A 474 -13.47 16.53 -30.78
N ASP A 475 -14.18 15.47 -31.17
CA ASP A 475 -15.44 15.05 -30.57
C ASP A 475 -15.29 13.93 -29.52
N GLN A 476 -14.06 13.63 -29.08
CA GLN A 476 -13.74 12.51 -28.18
C GLN A 476 -14.61 12.49 -26.92
N HIS A 477 -14.80 13.66 -26.29
CA HIS A 477 -15.63 13.77 -25.09
C HIS A 477 -17.11 13.53 -25.38
N ALA A 478 -17.64 14.05 -26.49
CA ALA A 478 -19.02 13.80 -26.91
C ALA A 478 -19.24 12.32 -27.25
N THR A 479 -18.29 11.68 -27.92
CA THR A 479 -18.31 10.25 -28.22
C THR A 479 -18.28 9.40 -26.94
N ALA A 480 -17.44 9.75 -25.97
CA ALA A 480 -17.41 9.11 -24.66
C ALA A 480 -18.75 9.22 -23.92
N ARG A 481 -19.38 10.41 -23.90
CA ARG A 481 -20.69 10.63 -23.27
C ARG A 481 -21.80 9.79 -23.91
N ARG A 482 -21.87 9.74 -25.25
CA ARG A 482 -22.85 8.89 -25.95
C ARG A 482 -22.66 7.40 -25.64
N ALA A 483 -21.42 6.94 -25.49
CA ALA A 483 -21.13 5.56 -25.09
C ALA A 483 -21.60 5.29 -23.66
N LEU A 484 -21.30 6.20 -22.74
CA LEU A 484 -21.71 6.13 -21.34
C LEU A 484 -23.24 6.10 -21.17
N GLU A 485 -23.97 6.90 -21.95
CA GLU A 485 -25.44 6.89 -21.94
C GLU A 485 -26.03 5.56 -22.41
N ARG A 486 -25.37 4.86 -23.34
CA ARG A 486 -25.75 3.49 -23.73
C ARG A 486 -25.48 2.50 -22.60
N GLU A 487 -24.32 2.59 -21.96
CA GLU A 487 -23.97 1.75 -20.80
C GLU A 487 -24.95 1.95 -19.63
N ARG A 488 -25.35 3.20 -19.36
CA ARG A 488 -26.36 3.55 -18.34
C ARG A 488 -27.71 2.90 -18.64
N ARG A 489 -28.20 3.01 -19.88
CA ARG A 489 -29.48 2.40 -20.28
C ARG A 489 -29.45 0.88 -20.13
N ALA A 490 -28.41 0.24 -20.63
CA ALA A 490 -28.24 -1.21 -20.50
C ALA A 490 -28.18 -1.65 -19.02
N TRP A 491 -27.57 -0.85 -18.15
CA TRP A 491 -27.57 -1.13 -16.71
C TRP A 491 -28.97 -0.98 -16.10
N CYS A 492 -29.72 0.08 -16.42
CA CYS A 492 -31.09 0.25 -15.94
C CYS A 492 -32.03 -0.88 -16.42
N GLU A 493 -31.83 -1.39 -17.63
CA GLU A 493 -32.54 -2.56 -18.15
C GLU A 493 -32.20 -3.84 -17.38
N ALA A 494 -30.94 -3.99 -16.95
CA ALA A 494 -30.48 -5.14 -16.17
C ALA A 494 -30.86 -5.09 -14.68
N HIS A 495 -31.10 -3.89 -14.13
CA HIS A 495 -31.43 -3.64 -12.72
C HIS A 495 -32.65 -2.71 -12.59
N PRO A 496 -33.83 -3.11 -13.10
CA PRO A 496 -35.03 -2.26 -13.14
C PRO A 496 -35.48 -1.80 -11.74
N GLU A 497 -35.25 -2.61 -10.71
CA GLU A 497 -35.54 -2.29 -9.31
C GLU A 497 -34.67 -1.16 -8.73
N LEU A 498 -33.54 -0.85 -9.38
CA LEU A 498 -32.61 0.19 -8.97
C LEU A 498 -32.62 1.42 -9.88
N ALA A 499 -33.49 1.46 -10.90
CA ALA A 499 -33.53 2.55 -11.88
C ALA A 499 -33.69 3.95 -11.22
N ALA A 500 -34.45 4.03 -10.13
CA ALA A 500 -34.63 5.26 -9.35
C ALA A 500 -33.33 5.80 -8.72
N PHE A 501 -32.36 4.93 -8.40
CA PHE A 501 -31.06 5.32 -7.83
C PHE A 501 -30.05 5.80 -8.86
N VAL A 502 -30.38 5.69 -10.15
CA VAL A 502 -29.54 6.17 -11.25
C VAL A 502 -29.95 7.57 -11.68
N GLN A 503 -31.16 8.02 -11.37
CA GLN A 503 -31.68 9.32 -11.79
C GLN A 503 -31.17 10.43 -10.87
N VAL A 504 -30.11 11.12 -11.31
CA VAL A 504 -29.81 12.53 -10.99
C VAL A 504 -29.49 13.24 -12.29
#